data_AF-A0A1I1JQN9-F1
#
_entry.id   AF-A0A1I1JQN9-F1
#
_cell.length_a   1.000
_cell.length_b   1.000
_cell.length_c   1.000
_cell.angle_alpha   90.00
_cell.angle_beta   90.00
_cell.angle_gamma   90.00
#
_symmetry.space_group_name_H-M   'P 1'
#
loop_
_entity.id
_entity.type
_entity.pdbx_description
1 polymer ?
#
loop_
_entity_poly.entity_id
_entity_poly.type
_entity_poly.pdbx_seq_one_letter_code
_entity_poly.pdbx_strand_id
1 'polypeptide(L)'
;MAVYRLTRGIDVRDVASAHACTVEKRLPGFRRFIISGPTPFNKCCCENLYQNADVVLREYAQNLVETFESRGWDLPKSLDRVYDSTLAQKELGWLPIHGYESVLNLLDDEISEVLPVRGYQ
;
A
#
# COMPACT_ATOMS: atom_id res chain seq x y z
N MET A 1 -7.91 -0.92 5.98
CA MET A 1 -7.46 -1.16 4.58
C MET A 1 -6.39 -0.18 4.13
N ALA A 2 -6.52 1.13 4.43
CA ALA A 2 -5.57 2.17 3.99
C ALA A 2 -4.11 1.89 4.38
N VAL A 3 -3.82 1.60 5.66
CA VAL A 3 -2.45 1.24 6.12
C VAL A 3 -1.86 0.07 5.32
N TYR A 4 -2.66 -0.94 4.95
CA TYR A 4 -2.14 -2.07 4.20
C TYR A 4 -1.69 -1.69 2.80
N ARG A 5 -2.25 -0.63 2.17
CA ARG A 5 -1.77 -0.14 0.88
C ARG A 5 -0.33 0.40 0.93
N LEU A 6 0.19 0.75 2.11
CA LEU A 6 1.59 1.15 2.30
C LEU A 6 2.55 -0.02 2.50
N THR A 7 2.04 -1.21 2.86
CA THR A 7 2.90 -2.29 3.37
C THR A 7 2.77 -3.58 2.59
N ARG A 8 1.56 -4.10 2.39
CA ARG A 8 1.35 -5.47 1.85
C ARG A 8 0.15 -5.62 0.95
N GLY A 9 -0.63 -4.56 0.77
CA GLY A 9 -1.83 -4.52 -0.04
C GLY A 9 -1.55 -3.96 -1.42
N ILE A 10 -2.42 -4.29 -2.36
CA ILE A 10 -2.41 -3.76 -3.73
C ILE A 10 -3.82 -3.73 -4.29
N ASP A 11 -4.11 -2.72 -5.11
CA ASP A 11 -5.39 -2.60 -5.80
C ASP A 11 -5.52 -3.62 -6.92
N VAL A 12 -6.71 -4.18 -7.11
CA VAL A 12 -6.95 -5.17 -8.16
C VAL A 12 -6.69 -4.58 -9.56
N ARG A 13 -6.92 -3.28 -9.75
CA ARG A 13 -6.62 -2.57 -11.00
C ARG A 13 -5.11 -2.51 -11.26
N ASP A 14 -4.32 -2.31 -10.21
CA ASP A 14 -2.86 -2.34 -10.29
C ASP A 14 -2.31 -3.75 -10.55
N VAL A 15 -2.97 -4.80 -10.02
CA VAL A 15 -2.65 -6.19 -10.36
C VAL A 15 -2.92 -6.47 -11.84
N ALA A 16 -4.08 -6.05 -12.35
CA ALA A 16 -4.44 -6.24 -13.75
C ALA A 16 -3.47 -5.52 -14.69
N SER A 17 -3.10 -4.27 -14.38
CA SER A 17 -2.13 -3.51 -15.18
C SER A 17 -0.73 -4.15 -15.15
N ALA A 18 -0.30 -4.71 -14.03
CA ALA A 18 0.98 -5.44 -13.95
C ALA A 18 1.02 -6.65 -14.88
N HIS A 19 -0.08 -7.42 -14.96
CA HIS A 19 -0.20 -8.53 -15.89
C HIS A 19 -0.16 -8.05 -17.35
N ALA A 20 -0.86 -6.96 -17.68
CA ALA A 20 -0.81 -6.37 -19.02
C ALA A 20 0.63 -5.95 -19.40
N CYS A 21 1.32 -5.20 -18.54
CA CYS A 21 2.71 -4.80 -18.76
C CYS A 21 3.65 -6.02 -18.92
N THR A 22 3.40 -7.11 -18.19
CA THR A 22 4.18 -8.35 -18.34
C THR A 22 4.03 -8.95 -19.73
N VAL A 23 2.79 -9.02 -20.25
CA VAL A 23 2.47 -9.56 -21.58
C VAL A 23 2.98 -8.65 -22.70
N GLU A 24 3.05 -7.34 -22.48
CA GLU A 24 3.63 -6.39 -23.43
C GLU A 24 5.16 -6.45 -23.45
N LYS A 25 5.79 -6.50 -22.27
CA LYS A 25 7.25 -6.51 -22.14
C LYS A 25 7.89 -7.81 -22.65
N ARG A 26 7.21 -8.96 -22.46
CA ARG A 26 7.63 -10.29 -22.95
C ARG A 26 9.09 -10.62 -22.66
N LEU A 27 9.52 -10.43 -21.42
CA LEU A 27 10.90 -10.73 -21.02
C LEU A 27 11.20 -12.23 -21.24
N PRO A 28 12.37 -12.59 -21.78
CA PRO A 28 12.73 -13.98 -22.00
C PRO A 28 13.01 -14.70 -20.67
N GLY A 29 12.79 -16.02 -20.68
CA GLY A 29 13.04 -16.91 -19.54
C GLY A 29 11.94 -16.87 -18.47
N PHE A 30 12.21 -17.50 -17.33
CA PHE A 30 11.33 -17.49 -16.17
C PHE A 30 11.72 -16.36 -15.21
N ARG A 31 10.76 -15.51 -14.85
CA ARG A 31 10.94 -14.43 -13.88
C ARG A 31 9.80 -14.46 -12.85
N ARG A 32 10.09 -13.95 -11.65
CA ARG A 32 9.12 -13.77 -10.59
C ARG A 32 9.23 -12.34 -10.08
N PHE A 33 8.09 -11.70 -9.94
CA PHE A 33 7.97 -10.33 -9.47
C PHE A 33 7.06 -10.27 -8.24
N ILE A 34 7.38 -9.38 -7.31
CA ILE A 34 6.45 -8.95 -6.28
C ILE A 34 5.62 -7.82 -6.87
N ILE A 35 4.30 -7.97 -6.83
CA ILE A 35 3.33 -6.96 -7.28
C ILE A 35 2.61 -6.46 -6.02
N SER A 36 2.94 -5.24 -5.61
CA SER A 36 2.44 -4.58 -4.39
C SER A 36 2.19 -3.09 -4.62
N GLY A 37 1.35 -2.48 -3.77
CA GLY A 37 1.10 -1.05 -3.80
C GLY A 37 2.36 -0.21 -3.52
N PRO A 38 2.29 1.11 -3.73
CA PRO A 38 3.41 2.00 -3.47
C PRO A 38 3.76 2.00 -1.97
N THR A 39 5.05 1.89 -1.67
CA THR A 39 5.58 1.97 -0.30
C THR A 39 6.58 3.12 -0.19
N PRO A 40 6.44 4.02 0.81
CA PRO A 40 7.45 5.05 1.09
C PRO A 40 8.63 4.48 1.90
N PHE A 41 8.50 3.25 2.41
CA PHE A 41 9.47 2.65 3.31
C PHE A 41 10.63 2.02 2.54
N ASN A 42 11.80 2.06 3.16
CA ASN A 42 12.98 1.34 2.72
C ASN A 42 13.40 0.31 3.79
N LYS A 43 14.45 -0.48 3.50
CA LYS A 43 14.90 -1.55 4.39
C LYS A 43 15.29 -1.06 5.79
N CYS A 44 15.77 0.17 5.94
CA CYS A 44 16.14 0.74 7.24
C CYS A 44 14.92 0.99 8.13
N CYS A 45 13.73 1.13 7.53
CA CYS A 45 12.49 1.29 8.27
C CYS A 45 12.03 -0.02 8.94
N CYS A 46 12.47 -1.20 8.48
CA CYS A 46 11.85 -2.49 8.85
C CYS A 46 11.82 -2.78 10.35
N GLU A 47 12.93 -2.61 11.07
CA GLU A 47 12.96 -2.86 12.52
C GLU A 47 12.00 -1.91 13.24
N ASN A 48 12.02 -0.64 12.87
CA ASN A 48 11.18 0.37 13.52
C ASN A 48 9.70 0.23 13.12
N LEU A 49 9.39 -0.28 11.93
CA LEU A 49 8.02 -0.64 11.55
C LEU A 49 7.49 -1.78 12.42
N TYR A 50 8.33 -2.75 12.78
CA TYR A 50 7.91 -3.84 13.65
C TYR A 50 7.72 -3.40 15.11
N GLN A 51 8.61 -2.55 15.63
CA GLN A 51 8.58 -2.14 17.04
C GLN A 51 7.69 -0.91 17.31
N ASN A 52 7.73 0.10 16.42
CA ASN A 52 7.12 1.43 16.60
C ASN A 52 6.51 1.94 15.28
N ALA A 53 5.56 1.20 14.70
CA ALA A 53 4.97 1.52 13.40
C ALA A 53 4.36 2.93 13.33
N ASP A 54 3.76 3.40 14.41
CA ASP A 54 3.14 4.72 14.50
C ASP A 54 4.17 5.85 14.36
N VAL A 55 5.37 5.69 14.91
CA VAL A 55 6.47 6.65 14.73
C VAL A 55 6.90 6.71 13.27
N VAL A 56 7.08 5.55 12.62
CA VAL A 56 7.47 5.50 11.21
C VAL A 56 6.38 6.06 10.31
N LEU A 57 5.11 5.79 10.60
CA LEU A 57 3.99 6.35 9.83
C LEU A 57 3.94 7.89 9.92
N ARG A 58 4.28 8.48 11.06
CA ARG A 58 4.36 9.94 11.21
C ARG A 58 5.45 10.56 10.35
N GLU A 59 6.56 9.86 10.16
CA GLU A 59 7.69 10.34 9.35
C GLU A 59 7.44 10.16 7.84
N TYR A 60 6.90 9.01 7.42
CA TYR A 60 6.83 8.63 6.01
C TYR A 60 5.43 8.75 5.38
N ALA A 61 4.37 8.92 6.17
CA ALA A 61 2.98 8.94 5.71
C ALA A 61 2.13 9.96 6.50
N GLN A 62 2.64 11.19 6.66
CA GLN A 62 2.00 12.23 7.47
C GLN A 62 0.52 12.46 7.11
N ASN A 63 0.17 12.54 5.82
CA ASN A 63 -1.21 12.74 5.38
C ASN A 63 -2.15 11.61 5.83
N LEU A 64 -1.66 10.35 5.82
CA LEU A 64 -2.44 9.21 6.33
C LEU A 64 -2.66 9.35 7.84
N VAL A 65 -1.63 9.76 8.57
CA VAL A 65 -1.72 9.96 10.03
C VAL A 65 -2.73 11.05 10.37
N GLU A 66 -2.66 12.21 9.73
CA GLU A 66 -3.60 13.31 9.95
C GLU A 66 -5.05 12.90 9.64
N THR A 67 -5.24 12.08 8.60
CA THR A 67 -6.56 11.53 8.26
C THR A 67 -7.06 10.58 9.35
N PHE A 68 -6.20 9.74 9.91
CA PHE A 68 -6.57 8.82 10.99
C PHE A 68 -6.93 9.59 12.26
N GLU A 69 -6.11 10.55 12.66
CA GLU A 69 -6.31 11.35 13.87
C GLU A 69 -7.56 12.22 13.78
N SER A 70 -7.81 12.89 12.65
CA SER A 70 -9.01 13.72 12.46
C SER A 70 -10.31 12.90 12.50
N ARG A 71 -10.24 11.61 12.21
CA ARG A 71 -11.37 10.67 12.26
C ARG A 71 -11.42 9.87 13.57
N GLY A 72 -10.53 10.13 14.52
CA GLY A 72 -10.45 9.42 15.79
C GLY A 72 -10.08 7.93 15.65
N TRP A 73 -9.36 7.56 14.59
CA TRP A 73 -8.91 6.20 14.35
C TRP A 73 -7.49 5.96 14.87
N ASP A 74 -7.27 4.77 15.42
CA ASP A 74 -5.96 4.37 15.94
C ASP A 74 -4.98 4.02 14.82
N LEU A 75 -3.73 4.46 15.01
CA LEU A 75 -2.59 3.98 14.22
C LEU A 75 -2.12 2.61 14.72
N PRO A 76 -1.68 1.71 13.82
CA PRO A 76 -1.06 0.47 14.23
C PRO A 76 0.23 0.74 15.02
N LYS A 77 0.50 -0.07 16.05
CA LYS A 77 1.76 -0.02 16.80
C LYS A 77 2.87 -0.88 16.20
N SER A 78 2.50 -1.88 15.39
CA SER A 78 3.43 -2.79 14.73
C SER A 78 2.95 -3.14 13.32
N LEU A 79 3.88 -3.18 12.37
CA LEU A 79 3.69 -3.63 10.99
C LEU A 79 4.78 -4.65 10.66
N ASP A 80 4.37 -5.88 10.38
CA ASP A 80 5.26 -7.04 10.30
C ASP A 80 5.96 -7.22 8.95
N ARG A 81 5.40 -6.64 7.88
CA ARG A 81 5.82 -6.92 6.51
C ARG A 81 5.68 -5.70 5.62
N VAL A 82 6.67 -5.49 4.74
CA VAL A 82 6.60 -4.57 3.60
C VAL A 82 6.98 -5.32 2.32
N TYR A 83 6.18 -5.16 1.28
CA TYR A 83 6.42 -5.74 -0.04
C TYR A 83 7.05 -4.70 -0.97
N ASP A 84 8.19 -5.06 -1.56
CA ASP A 84 8.96 -4.21 -2.46
C ASP A 84 8.73 -4.64 -3.92
N SER A 85 8.03 -3.80 -4.68
CA SER A 85 7.76 -4.02 -6.11
C SER A 85 8.76 -3.33 -7.04
N THR A 86 9.88 -2.79 -6.53
CA THR A 86 10.88 -2.04 -7.31
C THR A 86 11.39 -2.80 -8.53
N LEU A 87 11.58 -4.13 -8.40
CA LEU A 87 12.03 -4.95 -9.53
C LEU A 87 10.99 -5.01 -10.65
N ALA A 88 9.70 -5.18 -10.29
CA ALA A 88 8.60 -5.17 -11.25
C ALA A 88 8.52 -3.82 -11.97
N GLN A 89 8.66 -2.73 -11.21
CA GLN A 89 8.63 -1.39 -11.76
C GLN A 89 9.76 -1.15 -12.77
N LYS A 90 10.98 -1.53 -12.40
CA LYS A 90 12.16 -1.37 -13.23
C LYS A 90 12.12 -2.23 -14.50
N GLU A 91 11.76 -3.51 -14.38
CA GLU A 91 11.88 -4.44 -15.51
C GLU A 91 10.64 -4.46 -16.41
N LEU A 92 9.45 -4.24 -15.85
CA LEU A 92 8.19 -4.24 -16.61
C LEU A 92 7.78 -2.84 -17.06
N GLY A 93 8.33 -1.78 -16.48
CA GLY A 93 7.85 -0.41 -16.71
C GLY A 93 6.46 -0.16 -16.12
N TRP A 94 6.06 -0.98 -15.15
CA TRP A 94 4.78 -0.90 -14.46
C TRP A 94 4.89 -0.01 -13.22
N LEU A 95 3.83 0.74 -12.88
CA LEU A 95 3.77 1.52 -11.64
C LEU A 95 2.40 1.31 -10.99
N PRO A 96 2.32 1.01 -9.68
CA PRO A 96 1.05 1.00 -8.96
C PRO A 96 0.60 2.44 -8.70
N ILE A 97 -0.61 2.79 -9.11
CA ILE A 97 -1.13 4.16 -9.00
C ILE A 97 -2.24 4.30 -7.93
N HIS A 98 -2.76 3.18 -7.43
CA HIS A 98 -3.85 3.18 -6.45
C HIS A 98 -3.31 2.97 -5.03
N GLY A 99 -2.79 4.05 -4.45
CA GLY A 99 -2.27 4.14 -3.09
C GLY A 99 -3.32 4.09 -1.97
N TYR A 100 -2.92 4.45 -0.76
CA TYR A 100 -3.83 4.49 0.40
C TYR A 100 -4.90 5.58 0.25
N GLU A 101 -4.59 6.64 -0.49
CA GLU A 101 -5.48 7.75 -0.83
C GLU A 101 -6.71 7.23 -1.56
N SER A 102 -6.55 6.28 -2.49
CA SER A 102 -7.69 5.67 -3.19
C SER A 102 -8.62 4.94 -2.22
N VAL A 103 -8.10 4.35 -1.14
CA VAL A 103 -8.93 3.66 -0.15
C VAL A 103 -9.71 4.66 0.70
N LEU A 104 -9.10 5.80 1.04
CA LEU A 104 -9.75 6.87 1.78
C LEU A 104 -10.86 7.52 0.93
N ASN A 105 -10.57 7.83 -0.34
CA ASN A 105 -11.55 8.39 -1.26
C ASN A 105 -12.75 7.46 -1.46
N LEU A 106 -12.51 6.14 -1.67
CA LEU A 106 -13.59 5.16 -1.81
C LEU A 106 -14.47 5.09 -0.55
N LEU A 107 -13.90 5.26 0.64
CA LEU A 107 -14.65 5.31 1.89
C LEU A 107 -15.48 6.60 1.99
N ASP A 108 -14.90 7.75 1.64
CA ASP A 108 -15.55 9.05 1.72
C ASP A 108 -16.69 9.18 0.69
N ASP A 109 -16.53 8.55 -0.47
CA ASP A 109 -17.53 8.45 -1.54
C ASP A 109 -18.57 7.34 -1.28
N GLU A 110 -18.52 6.66 -0.12
CA GLU A 110 -19.41 5.56 0.28
C GLU A 110 -19.47 4.39 -0.75
N ILE A 111 -18.36 4.12 -1.43
CA ILE A 111 -18.25 3.03 -2.40
C ILE A 111 -18.08 1.70 -1.67
N SER A 112 -18.92 0.71 -2.00
CA SER A 112 -19.00 -0.59 -1.31
C SER A 112 -17.72 -1.44 -1.34
N GLU A 113 -16.73 -1.09 -2.17
CA GLU A 113 -15.41 -1.73 -2.18
C GLU A 113 -14.64 -1.51 -0.87
N VAL A 114 -14.88 -0.39 -0.18
CA VAL A 114 -14.36 -0.12 1.15
C VAL A 114 -15.53 -0.05 2.12
N LEU A 115 -15.62 -1.06 3.00
CA LEU A 115 -16.70 -1.13 3.97
C LEU A 115 -16.59 0.03 4.98
N PRO A 116 -17.73 0.59 5.43
CA PRO A 116 -17.74 1.61 6.47
C PRO A 116 -17.12 1.07 7.75
N VAL A 117 -16.51 1.96 8.52
CA VAL A 117 -15.99 1.63 9.84
C VAL A 117 -17.17 1.19 10.71
N ARG A 118 -17.13 -0.06 11.19
CA ARG A 118 -18.15 -0.55 12.12
C ARG A 118 -18.03 0.30 13.39
N GLY A 119 -19.05 1.10 13.70
CA GLY A 119 -19.13 1.77 14.99
C GLY A 119 -19.10 0.72 16.09
N TYR A 120 -18.19 0.87 17.05
CA TYR A 120 -18.33 0.21 18.34
C TYR A 120 -19.57 0.84 18.99
N GLN A 121 -20.71 0.13 18.95
CA GLN A 121 -21.80 0.36 19.90
C GLN A 121 -21.42 -0.27 21.23
#